data_AF-A0A9Q1AK84-F1
#
_entry.id   AF-A0A9Q1AK84-F1
#
_cell.length_a   1.000
_cell.length_b   1.000
_cell.length_c   1.000
_cell.angle_alpha   90.00
_cell.angle_beta   90.00
_cell.angle_gamma   90.00
#
_symmetry.space_group_name_H-M   'P 1'
#
loop_
_entity.id
_entity.type
_entity.pdbx_description
1 polymer ?
#
loop_
_entity_poly.entity_id
_entity_poly.type
_entity_poly.pdbx_seq_one_letter_code
_entity_poly.pdbx_strand_id
1 'polypeptide(L)'
;MDHFLTNDLEYVVNDPFEDDFFSEDESQRNDDSDDVIDSDFEDDYESSKPKTDTSALEARKGKDIQGIPWERLNFTRDKYRETRLKQYKNYENLSRPRLELQKECLEADKGQAFYDFEFNTRLVKSTIVHFQLRNLLWATSKHDVYLMQNYSVMHWSSLLRRGKEVLNVAKPIAPIRQRPGLLSDSLSRVQISTMTVKDNLMVAGGFQGELICKYLDQPGVAFCKKMTTGENAITNAVDVYLNHNGAMRIMVANNDAQVRVFDAETFASLNCFSFNWSVNNTSVSPDGKLLAVLGDSAECLIADANSGKVTGSLKGHLDYSFASAWHPDGQILATGNQDTTCRLWDVRNLSQSLAVLKGNMGAIRALKFTSDGKFLAMAEPADFVHVFDTQSDYLKCQEIDLFGEIAGISFSPDTEALFVGVADRTYGSLLEFNRRRYNFYLDSIF
;
A
#
# COMPACT_ATOMS: atom_id res chain seq x y z
N MET A 1 11.01 1.01 -28.37
CA MET A 1 10.82 -0.42 -28.65
C MET A 1 12.07 -1.08 -28.11
N ASP A 2 12.14 -1.18 -26.78
CA ASP A 2 13.20 -1.90 -26.07
C ASP A 2 12.50 -2.99 -25.30
N HIS A 3 12.99 -4.21 -25.51
CA HIS A 3 12.40 -5.45 -25.03
C HIS A 3 12.56 -5.56 -23.51
N PHE A 4 11.47 -5.39 -22.77
CA PHE A 4 11.36 -5.91 -21.40
C PHE A 4 11.23 -7.44 -21.47
N LEU A 5 12.37 -8.12 -21.50
CA LEU A 5 12.43 -9.55 -21.25
C LEU A 5 12.11 -9.78 -19.77
N THR A 6 11.18 -10.69 -19.56
CA THR A 6 10.66 -11.28 -18.33
C THR A 6 11.71 -12.00 -17.46
N ASN A 7 12.88 -11.40 -17.25
CA ASN A 7 13.93 -11.91 -16.35
C ASN A 7 14.01 -11.14 -15.02
N ASP A 8 13.30 -10.03 -14.85
CA ASP A 8 13.44 -9.16 -13.66
C ASP A 8 12.61 -9.61 -12.44
N LEU A 9 11.95 -10.78 -12.51
CA LEU A 9 11.41 -11.46 -11.32
C LEU A 9 12.53 -12.09 -10.45
N GLU A 10 13.78 -12.10 -10.92
CA GLU A 10 14.94 -12.57 -10.15
C GLU A 10 15.64 -11.48 -9.31
N TYR A 11 15.18 -10.23 -9.33
CA TYR A 11 15.64 -9.24 -8.33
C TYR A 11 14.89 -9.38 -7.00
N VAL A 12 14.84 -10.62 -6.50
CA VAL A 12 14.83 -10.86 -5.07
C VAL A 12 16.21 -10.41 -4.60
N VAL A 13 16.26 -9.44 -3.70
CA VAL A 13 17.48 -9.19 -2.94
C VAL A 13 17.79 -10.51 -2.25
N ASN A 14 18.76 -11.27 -2.78
CA ASN A 14 19.51 -12.24 -1.99
C ASN A 14 20.12 -11.42 -0.86
N ASP A 15 19.40 -11.35 0.27
CA ASP A 15 19.99 -10.92 1.52
C ASP A 15 21.11 -11.94 1.78
N PRO A 16 22.40 -11.56 1.79
CA PRO A 16 23.49 -12.52 1.98
C PRO A 16 23.45 -13.23 3.34
N PHE A 17 22.45 -12.92 4.17
CA PHE A 17 22.16 -13.51 5.46
C PHE A 17 20.93 -14.43 5.46
N GLU A 18 20.19 -14.56 4.34
CA GLU A 18 18.96 -15.38 4.30
C GLU A 18 19.20 -16.89 4.08
N ASP A 19 20.25 -17.30 3.37
CA ASP A 19 20.37 -18.70 2.93
C ASP A 19 21.03 -19.65 3.94
N ASP A 20 21.73 -19.18 4.98
CA ASP A 20 22.60 -20.05 5.80
C ASP A 20 22.29 -20.14 7.31
N PHE A 21 21.25 -19.47 7.86
CA PHE A 21 21.10 -19.40 9.34
C PHE A 21 19.71 -19.59 9.94
N PHE A 22 18.65 -19.79 9.15
CA PHE A 22 17.27 -19.95 9.66
C PHE A 22 16.66 -21.34 9.39
N SER A 23 17.44 -22.41 9.45
CA SER A 23 16.89 -23.77 9.54
C SER A 23 16.70 -24.17 11.01
N GLU A 24 15.46 -24.17 11.50
CA GLU A 24 15.11 -25.02 12.64
C GLU A 24 14.99 -26.47 12.13
N ASP A 25 15.77 -27.34 12.76
CA ASP A 25 16.00 -28.74 12.43
C ASP A 25 14.79 -29.60 12.85
N GLU A 26 13.87 -29.90 11.92
CA GLU A 26 12.85 -30.93 12.15
C GLU A 26 13.46 -32.32 11.93
N SER A 27 14.01 -32.88 13.01
CA SER A 27 14.48 -34.26 13.03
C SER A 27 13.30 -35.26 13.18
N GLN A 28 13.34 -36.23 12.26
CA GLN A 28 12.45 -37.37 12.05
C GLN A 28 12.16 -38.21 13.32
N ARG A 29 10.90 -38.67 13.47
CA ARG A 29 10.58 -40.01 14.01
C ARG A 29 9.30 -40.58 13.36
N ASN A 30 9.43 -41.78 12.79
CA ASN A 30 8.35 -42.62 12.25
C ASN A 30 7.85 -43.63 13.31
N ASP A 31 6.58 -44.02 13.15
CA ASP A 31 5.87 -45.29 13.45
C ASP A 31 5.89 -45.85 14.90
N ASP A 32 4.83 -46.40 15.52
CA ASP A 32 3.70 -47.20 15.01
C ASP A 32 2.56 -47.33 16.07
N SER A 33 1.36 -47.63 15.56
CA SER A 33 0.21 -48.43 16.09
C SER A 33 -0.59 -48.09 17.39
N ASP A 34 -1.89 -47.84 17.18
CA ASP A 34 -3.14 -48.29 17.83
C ASP A 34 -3.21 -48.59 19.35
N ASP A 35 -4.11 -47.89 20.08
CA ASP A 35 -5.35 -48.46 20.63
C ASP A 35 -6.22 -47.42 21.39
N VAL A 36 -7.54 -47.63 21.30
CA VAL A 36 -8.66 -46.81 21.81
C VAL A 36 -8.82 -46.93 23.33
N ILE A 37 -9.13 -45.82 24.03
CA ILE A 37 -10.05 -45.75 25.21
C ILE A 37 -10.48 -44.27 25.45
N ASP A 38 -11.80 -44.10 25.64
CA ASP A 38 -12.51 -42.88 26.08
C ASP A 38 -11.96 -42.26 27.37
N SER A 39 -11.89 -40.93 27.42
CA SER A 39 -12.35 -40.17 28.60
C SER A 39 -12.48 -38.67 28.28
N ASP A 40 -13.64 -38.12 28.59
CA ASP A 40 -13.96 -36.69 28.63
C ASP A 40 -12.88 -35.84 29.31
N PHE A 41 -12.21 -34.97 28.56
CA PHE A 41 -11.54 -33.78 29.05
C PHE A 41 -11.58 -32.70 27.96
N GLU A 42 -12.54 -31.79 28.10
CA GLU A 42 -12.42 -30.45 27.51
C GLU A 42 -11.29 -29.68 28.21
N ASP A 43 -10.75 -28.71 27.46
CA ASP A 43 -9.82 -27.64 27.83
C ASP A 43 -8.30 -27.87 27.64
N ASP A 44 -7.70 -26.86 27.01
CA ASP A 44 -6.26 -26.53 26.92
C ASP A 44 -5.35 -27.18 25.86
N TYR A 45 -5.78 -27.20 24.59
CA TYR A 45 -4.87 -27.42 23.44
C TYR A 45 -4.71 -26.20 22.50
N GLU A 46 -4.64 -24.99 23.06
CA GLU A 46 -4.25 -23.77 22.31
C GLU A 46 -2.88 -23.19 22.77
N SER A 47 -2.02 -24.00 23.38
CA SER A 47 -0.77 -23.54 24.01
C SER A 47 0.54 -24.03 23.35
N SER A 48 0.65 -24.09 22.02
CA SER A 48 1.93 -24.48 21.38
C SER A 48 2.42 -23.64 20.20
N LYS A 49 1.68 -22.62 19.74
CA LYS A 49 2.23 -21.68 18.76
C LYS A 49 2.91 -20.52 19.48
N PRO A 50 4.16 -20.16 19.15
CA PRO A 50 4.82 -19.00 19.74
C PRO A 50 3.96 -17.76 19.49
N LYS A 51 3.75 -16.94 20.53
CA LYS A 51 3.10 -15.63 20.38
C LYS A 51 4.01 -14.72 19.55
N THR A 52 3.75 -14.69 18.25
CA THR A 52 4.48 -13.90 17.25
C THR A 52 4.07 -12.43 17.24
N ASP A 53 2.90 -12.12 17.82
CA ASP A 53 2.33 -10.80 17.89
C ASP A 53 3.02 -9.94 18.98
N THR A 54 2.98 -8.63 18.80
CA THR A 54 3.53 -7.66 19.76
C THR A 54 2.46 -6.65 20.15
N SER A 55 2.20 -6.52 21.44
CA SER A 55 1.31 -5.50 21.99
C SER A 55 2.05 -4.19 22.30
N ALA A 56 1.31 -3.07 22.37
CA ALA A 56 1.87 -1.79 22.83
C ALA A 56 2.54 -1.88 24.20
N LEU A 57 2.01 -2.69 25.13
CA LEU A 57 2.60 -2.86 26.46
C LEU A 57 3.98 -3.54 26.39
N GLU A 58 4.12 -4.59 25.57
CA GLU A 58 5.41 -5.24 25.38
C GLU A 58 6.40 -4.32 24.65
N ALA A 59 5.93 -3.58 23.64
CA ALA A 59 6.78 -2.62 22.94
C ALA A 59 7.32 -1.52 23.88
N ARG A 60 6.46 -0.98 24.77
CA ARG A 60 6.88 -0.03 25.81
C ARG A 60 7.87 -0.63 26.82
N LYS A 61 7.88 -1.95 26.99
CA LYS A 61 8.87 -2.68 27.81
C LYS A 61 10.17 -2.99 27.06
N GLY A 62 10.31 -2.55 25.82
CA GLY A 62 11.52 -2.71 25.00
C GLY A 62 11.47 -3.88 24.01
N LYS A 63 10.34 -4.60 23.88
CA LYS A 63 10.17 -5.56 22.78
C LYS A 63 10.10 -4.81 21.45
N ASP A 64 10.75 -5.33 20.41
CA ASP A 64 10.64 -4.76 19.08
C ASP A 64 9.19 -4.78 18.58
N ILE A 65 8.74 -3.72 17.90
CA ILE A 65 7.34 -3.58 17.45
C ILE A 65 6.92 -4.67 16.45
N GLN A 66 7.85 -5.20 15.65
CA GLN A 66 7.61 -6.35 14.77
C GLN A 66 7.85 -7.69 15.50
N GLY A 67 8.38 -7.64 16.72
CA GLY A 67 8.75 -8.80 17.53
C GLY A 67 10.02 -9.47 17.01
N ILE A 68 10.92 -8.73 16.35
CA ILE A 68 12.23 -9.25 15.94
C ILE A 68 13.08 -9.47 17.21
N PRO A 69 13.55 -10.70 17.49
CA PRO A 69 14.29 -11.01 18.71
C PRO A 69 15.77 -10.64 18.52
N TRP A 70 16.07 -9.34 18.49
CA TRP A 70 17.43 -8.82 18.27
C TRP A 70 18.46 -9.41 19.24
N GLU A 71 18.05 -9.76 20.47
CA GLU A 71 18.88 -10.41 21.48
C GLU A 71 19.33 -11.83 21.11
N ARG A 72 18.66 -12.48 20.16
CA ARG A 72 19.00 -13.81 19.64
C ARG A 72 19.81 -13.75 18.35
N LEU A 73 19.97 -12.56 17.77
CA LEU A 73 20.68 -12.34 16.50
C LEU A 73 22.13 -11.91 16.74
N ASN A 74 22.99 -12.16 15.76
CA ASN A 74 24.42 -11.81 15.82
C ASN A 74 24.70 -10.30 15.63
N PHE A 75 23.66 -9.49 15.52
CA PHE A 75 23.74 -8.05 15.29
C PHE A 75 22.63 -7.32 16.05
N THR A 76 22.92 -6.09 16.48
CA THR A 76 21.92 -5.21 17.06
C THR A 76 21.03 -4.62 15.97
N ARG A 77 19.85 -4.14 16.37
CA ARG A 77 18.92 -3.40 15.50
C ARG A 77 19.62 -2.26 14.74
N ASP A 78 20.42 -1.46 15.45
CA ASP A 78 21.11 -0.30 14.86
C ASP A 78 22.18 -0.73 13.84
N LYS A 79 22.95 -1.77 14.16
CA LYS A 79 23.97 -2.30 13.23
C LYS A 79 23.32 -2.89 11.97
N TYR A 80 22.16 -3.53 12.11
CA TYR A 80 21.39 -4.02 10.97
C TYR A 80 20.85 -2.86 10.13
N ARG A 81 20.26 -1.83 10.76
CA ARG A 81 19.79 -0.59 10.09
C ARG A 81 20.91 0.11 9.31
N GLU A 82 22.10 0.27 9.91
CA GLU A 82 23.25 0.85 9.20
C GLU A 82 23.68 0.01 7.98
N THR A 83 23.73 -1.30 8.14
CA THR A 83 24.06 -2.23 7.05
C THR A 83 23.02 -2.14 5.94
N ARG A 84 21.74 -2.11 6.32
CA ARG A 84 20.59 -1.99 5.43
C ARG A 84 20.67 -0.74 4.57
N LEU A 85 20.93 0.44 5.16
CA LEU A 85 21.11 1.69 4.43
C LEU A 85 22.33 1.70 3.51
N LYS A 86 23.43 1.04 3.89
CA LYS A 86 24.66 0.94 3.07
C LYS A 86 24.48 -0.01 1.88
N GLN A 87 23.71 -1.08 2.04
CA GLN A 87 23.54 -2.13 1.04
C GLN A 87 22.34 -1.90 0.11
N TYR A 88 21.36 -1.09 0.53
CA TYR A 88 20.20 -0.80 -0.31
C TYR A 88 20.61 -0.07 -1.59
N LYS A 89 20.38 -0.72 -2.74
CA LYS A 89 20.67 -0.16 -4.05
C LYS A 89 19.40 0.37 -4.67
N ASN A 90 19.36 1.67 -4.85
CA ASN A 90 18.31 2.28 -5.64
C ASN A 90 18.60 2.09 -7.13
N TYR A 91 17.53 1.90 -7.91
CA TYR A 91 17.60 2.11 -9.34
C TYR A 91 17.92 3.59 -9.63
N GLU A 92 18.82 3.84 -10.58
CA GLU A 92 19.32 5.17 -10.92
C GLU A 92 19.08 5.47 -12.40
N ASN A 93 18.11 6.34 -12.67
CA ASN A 93 17.89 6.94 -13.98
C ASN A 93 17.64 8.44 -13.84
N LEU A 94 18.57 9.12 -13.15
CA LEU A 94 18.45 10.54 -12.84
C LEU A 94 19.29 11.39 -13.78
N SER A 95 18.71 12.49 -14.27
CA SER A 95 19.43 13.48 -15.06
C SER A 95 20.45 14.30 -14.26
N ARG A 96 20.34 14.32 -12.92
CA ARG A 96 21.25 15.01 -12.00
C ARG A 96 21.55 14.15 -10.76
N PRO A 97 22.68 14.36 -10.07
CA PRO A 97 23.02 13.61 -8.86
C PRO A 97 22.02 13.86 -7.71
N ARG A 98 21.73 12.82 -6.91
CA ARG A 98 20.85 12.93 -5.72
C ARG A 98 21.28 14.01 -4.73
N LEU A 99 22.58 14.26 -4.60
CA LEU A 99 23.10 15.29 -3.68
C LEU A 99 22.59 16.70 -4.04
N GLU A 100 22.31 16.96 -5.31
CA GLU A 100 21.72 18.24 -5.74
C GLU A 100 20.23 18.32 -5.37
N LEU A 101 19.47 17.23 -5.56
CA LEU A 101 18.07 17.13 -5.13
C LEU A 101 17.91 17.35 -3.62
N GLN A 102 18.87 16.86 -2.83
CA GLN A 102 18.84 17.05 -1.38
C GLN A 102 18.87 18.51 -0.96
N LYS A 103 19.43 19.41 -1.79
CA LYS A 103 19.45 20.86 -1.51
C LYS A 103 18.10 21.53 -1.73
N GLU A 104 17.21 20.92 -2.51
CA GLU A 104 15.84 21.40 -2.73
C GLU A 104 14.89 20.91 -1.63
N CYS A 105 15.30 19.90 -0.85
CA CYS A 105 14.44 19.26 0.13
C CYS A 105 14.29 20.11 1.39
N LEU A 106 13.07 20.12 1.94
CA LEU A 106 12.80 20.69 3.25
C LEU A 106 13.50 19.87 4.33
N GLU A 107 14.11 20.57 5.28
CA GLU A 107 14.65 19.97 6.50
C GLU A 107 13.51 19.87 7.55
N ALA A 108 12.87 18.71 7.59
CA ALA A 108 11.84 18.42 8.59
C ALA A 108 12.43 17.90 9.90
N ASP A 109 11.89 18.36 11.03
CA ASP A 109 12.15 17.78 12.35
C ASP A 109 11.42 16.44 12.46
N LYS A 110 12.20 15.35 12.51
CA LYS A 110 11.72 13.97 12.52
C LYS A 110 11.38 13.42 13.91
N GLY A 111 11.61 14.18 14.97
CA GLY A 111 11.43 13.73 16.36
C GLY A 111 9.98 13.69 16.85
N GLN A 112 9.01 13.84 15.95
CA GLN A 112 7.61 14.01 16.32
C GLN A 112 6.91 12.65 16.45
N ALA A 113 5.83 12.63 17.26
CA ALA A 113 4.98 11.47 17.44
C ALA A 113 3.52 11.89 17.26
N PHE A 114 2.92 11.50 16.13
CA PHE A 114 1.53 11.75 15.76
C PHE A 114 0.66 10.50 15.88
N TYR A 115 1.24 9.32 15.68
CA TYR A 115 0.60 8.01 15.78
C TYR A 115 1.45 7.09 16.65
N ASP A 116 0.88 6.60 17.75
CA ASP A 116 1.56 5.71 18.69
C ASP A 116 1.33 4.25 18.29
N PHE A 117 2.36 3.41 18.39
CA PHE A 117 2.23 1.97 18.13
C PHE A 117 1.21 1.34 19.08
N GLU A 118 0.26 0.59 18.51
CA GLU A 118 -0.80 -0.09 19.25
C GLU A 118 -0.59 -1.60 19.26
N PHE A 119 -0.39 -2.18 18.08
CA PHE A 119 -0.39 -3.64 17.92
C PHE A 119 0.32 -4.08 16.64
N ASN A 120 0.90 -5.27 16.68
CA ASN A 120 1.46 -5.97 15.54
C ASN A 120 0.91 -7.39 15.50
N THR A 121 0.45 -7.84 14.34
CA THR A 121 0.11 -9.26 14.13
C THR A 121 0.82 -9.88 12.95
N ARG A 122 1.24 -11.14 13.11
CA ARG A 122 1.77 -11.97 12.01
C ARG A 122 0.75 -12.95 11.45
N LEU A 123 -0.46 -12.98 12.00
CA LEU A 123 -1.55 -13.86 11.55
C LEU A 123 -2.05 -13.48 10.15
N VAL A 124 -2.02 -12.19 9.84
CA VAL A 124 -2.27 -11.65 8.50
C VAL A 124 -1.03 -10.90 8.03
N LYS A 125 -0.61 -11.14 6.80
CA LYS A 125 0.55 -10.47 6.21
C LYS A 125 0.42 -10.32 4.72
N SER A 126 1.00 -9.24 4.19
CA SER A 126 1.17 -9.13 2.75
C SER A 126 2.26 -10.07 2.28
N THR A 127 2.04 -10.69 1.13
CA THR A 127 3.01 -11.62 0.51
C THR A 127 3.41 -11.18 -0.88
N ILE A 128 2.87 -10.07 -1.37
CA ILE A 128 3.15 -9.57 -2.71
C ILE A 128 4.21 -8.50 -2.59
N VAL A 129 5.34 -8.81 -3.21
CA VAL A 129 6.52 -7.97 -3.34
C VAL A 129 6.61 -7.58 -4.81
N HIS A 130 6.42 -6.30 -5.12
CA HIS A 130 6.58 -5.79 -6.48
C HIS A 130 7.13 -4.38 -6.48
N PHE A 131 8.28 -4.15 -7.12
CA PHE A 131 9.04 -2.91 -7.00
C PHE A 131 8.28 -1.61 -7.38
N GLN A 132 7.17 -1.70 -8.13
CA GLN A 132 6.34 -0.56 -8.54
C GLN A 132 5.04 -0.37 -7.72
N LEU A 133 4.51 -1.41 -7.05
CA LEU A 133 3.10 -1.44 -6.63
C LEU A 133 2.96 -1.43 -5.10
N ARG A 134 2.18 -0.50 -4.54
CA ARG A 134 2.05 -0.33 -3.07
C ARG A 134 0.65 0.06 -2.55
N ASN A 135 -0.39 -0.46 -3.19
CA ASN A 135 -1.80 -0.27 -2.79
C ASN A 135 -2.47 -1.62 -2.46
N LEU A 136 -1.90 -2.37 -1.50
CA LEU A 136 -2.35 -3.71 -1.13
C LEU A 136 -2.96 -3.81 0.28
N LEU A 137 -3.22 -2.65 0.88
CA LEU A 137 -3.76 -2.50 2.23
C LEU A 137 -4.80 -1.39 2.23
N TRP A 138 -5.96 -1.63 2.83
CA TRP A 138 -7.02 -0.64 2.91
C TRP A 138 -7.85 -0.76 4.19
N ALA A 139 -7.93 0.31 4.97
CA ALA A 139 -8.77 0.41 6.15
C ALA A 139 -10.14 1.02 5.81
N THR A 140 -11.22 0.39 6.27
CA THR A 140 -12.58 0.94 6.16
C THR A 140 -13.10 1.51 7.48
N SER A 141 -12.45 1.15 8.59
CA SER A 141 -12.69 1.72 9.91
C SER A 141 -11.39 1.66 10.73
N LYS A 142 -11.39 2.21 11.94
CA LYS A 142 -10.32 1.98 12.92
C LYS A 142 -10.11 0.49 13.24
N HIS A 143 -11.13 -0.34 13.03
CA HIS A 143 -11.14 -1.73 13.43
C HIS A 143 -11.10 -2.72 12.28
N ASP A 144 -11.35 -2.28 11.05
CA ASP A 144 -11.52 -3.14 9.89
C ASP A 144 -10.53 -2.75 8.80
N VAL A 145 -9.67 -3.70 8.46
CA VAL A 145 -8.63 -3.52 7.45
C VAL A 145 -8.56 -4.73 6.54
N TYR A 146 -8.32 -4.48 5.26
CA TYR A 146 -8.25 -5.47 4.21
C TYR A 146 -6.85 -5.46 3.61
N LEU A 147 -6.28 -6.64 3.42
CA LEU A 147 -4.95 -6.79 2.86
C LEU A 147 -4.86 -8.01 1.95
N MET A 148 -3.99 -7.91 0.95
CA MET A 148 -3.66 -9.05 0.10
C MET A 148 -2.75 -10.04 0.83
N GLN A 149 -3.07 -11.33 0.75
CA GLN A 149 -2.23 -12.44 1.21
C GLN A 149 -2.35 -13.57 0.20
N ASN A 150 -1.26 -13.86 -0.51
CA ASN A 150 -1.19 -14.80 -1.61
C ASN A 150 -2.25 -14.50 -2.70
N TYR A 151 -3.18 -15.42 -2.92
CA TYR A 151 -4.31 -15.28 -3.85
C TYR A 151 -5.60 -14.84 -3.15
N SER A 152 -5.49 -14.31 -1.94
CA SER A 152 -6.63 -14.00 -1.09
C SER A 152 -6.60 -12.55 -0.63
N VAL A 153 -7.78 -11.94 -0.56
CA VAL A 153 -7.98 -10.72 0.24
C VAL A 153 -8.45 -11.15 1.61
N MET A 154 -7.65 -10.83 2.62
CA MET A 154 -7.97 -11.06 4.03
C MET A 154 -8.57 -9.80 4.62
N HIS A 155 -9.64 -9.95 5.39
CA HIS A 155 -10.11 -8.95 6.35
C HIS A 155 -9.48 -9.27 7.70
N TRP A 156 -9.02 -8.24 8.40
CA TRP A 156 -8.57 -8.30 9.77
C TRP A 156 -9.42 -7.36 10.61
N SER A 157 -10.01 -7.91 11.67
CA SER A 157 -10.66 -7.13 12.71
C SER A 157 -9.66 -6.85 13.83
N SER A 158 -9.21 -5.61 13.97
CA SER A 158 -8.38 -5.18 15.11
C SER A 158 -9.14 -5.35 16.44
N LEU A 159 -10.45 -5.08 16.45
CA LEU A 159 -11.28 -5.22 17.65
C LEU A 159 -11.40 -6.68 18.12
N LEU A 160 -11.67 -7.61 17.19
CA LEU A 160 -11.86 -9.02 17.51
C LEU A 160 -10.55 -9.83 17.46
N ARG A 161 -9.45 -9.21 17.03
CA ARG A 161 -8.15 -9.84 16.77
C ARG A 161 -8.27 -11.11 15.92
N ARG A 162 -9.08 -11.04 14.86
CA ARG A 162 -9.42 -12.17 14.01
C ARG A 162 -9.35 -11.82 12.53
N GLY A 163 -8.75 -12.71 11.75
CA GLY A 163 -8.73 -12.66 10.29
C GLY A 163 -9.87 -13.49 9.66
N LYS A 164 -10.39 -13.03 8.53
CA LYS A 164 -11.35 -13.76 7.69
C LYS A 164 -11.00 -13.57 6.22
N GLU A 165 -11.01 -14.66 5.44
CA GLU A 165 -10.88 -14.57 3.99
C GLU A 165 -12.15 -13.98 3.36
N VAL A 166 -12.00 -12.95 2.54
CA VAL A 166 -13.11 -12.21 1.89
C VAL A 166 -13.22 -12.54 0.41
N LEU A 167 -12.09 -12.72 -0.26
CA LEU A 167 -12.00 -13.09 -1.66
C LEU A 167 -10.85 -14.07 -1.84
N ASN A 168 -11.07 -15.15 -2.58
CA ASN A 168 -10.02 -16.08 -2.99
C ASN A 168 -10.06 -16.21 -4.52
N VAL A 169 -8.98 -15.80 -5.17
CA VAL A 169 -8.83 -15.81 -6.63
C VAL A 169 -7.90 -16.92 -7.13
N ALA A 170 -7.51 -17.87 -6.26
CA ALA A 170 -6.77 -19.05 -6.67
C ALA A 170 -7.65 -20.00 -7.50
N LYS A 171 -8.93 -20.09 -7.14
CA LYS A 171 -9.95 -20.88 -7.85
C LYS A 171 -10.65 -20.01 -8.90
N PRO A 172 -11.29 -20.62 -9.92
CA PRO A 172 -12.13 -19.90 -10.84
C PRO A 172 -13.22 -19.10 -10.12
N ILE A 173 -13.28 -17.81 -10.39
CA ILE A 173 -14.32 -16.89 -9.97
C ILE A 173 -15.15 -16.50 -11.18
N ALA A 174 -16.46 -16.38 -10.96
CA ALA A 174 -17.42 -15.84 -11.92
C ALA A 174 -18.43 -14.98 -11.15
N PRO A 175 -19.03 -13.96 -11.78
CA PRO A 175 -20.03 -13.16 -11.10
C PRO A 175 -21.27 -13.98 -10.78
N ILE A 176 -21.84 -13.78 -9.60
CA ILE A 176 -23.05 -14.50 -9.19
C ILE A 176 -24.27 -14.06 -10.01
N ARG A 177 -24.34 -12.79 -10.40
CA ARG A 177 -25.43 -12.24 -11.20
C ARG A 177 -24.93 -11.86 -12.58
N GLN A 178 -25.35 -12.60 -13.60
CA GLN A 178 -25.15 -12.19 -14.98
C GLN A 178 -26.06 -10.99 -15.27
N ARG A 179 -25.45 -9.84 -15.59
CA ARG A 179 -26.19 -8.62 -15.95
C ARG A 179 -26.39 -8.60 -17.47
N PRO A 180 -27.60 -8.34 -17.99
CA PRO A 180 -27.85 -8.29 -19.42
C PRO A 180 -26.92 -7.28 -20.11
N GLY A 181 -26.20 -7.72 -21.15
CA GLY A 181 -25.29 -6.87 -21.93
C GLY A 181 -23.86 -6.74 -21.39
N LEU A 182 -23.54 -7.31 -20.23
CA LEU A 182 -22.18 -7.30 -19.67
C LEU A 182 -21.53 -8.68 -19.86
N LEU A 183 -20.63 -8.80 -20.85
CA LEU A 183 -19.76 -9.97 -20.99
C LEU A 183 -18.78 -9.97 -19.82
N SER A 184 -18.96 -10.91 -18.90
CA SER A 184 -18.03 -11.16 -17.81
C SER A 184 -17.36 -12.52 -18.00
N ASP A 185 -16.04 -12.51 -17.88
CA ASP A 185 -15.22 -13.69 -18.05
C ASP A 185 -15.03 -14.39 -16.70
N SER A 186 -14.96 -15.72 -16.71
CA SER A 186 -14.43 -16.44 -15.57
C SER A 186 -12.93 -16.16 -15.46
N LEU A 187 -12.48 -15.68 -14.30
CA LEU A 187 -11.07 -15.48 -14.02
C LEU A 187 -10.58 -16.55 -13.05
N SER A 188 -9.31 -16.94 -13.13
CA SER A 188 -8.72 -17.91 -12.20
C SER A 188 -7.24 -17.64 -12.02
N ARG A 189 -6.71 -17.93 -10.84
CA ARG A 189 -5.29 -17.72 -10.49
C ARG A 189 -4.83 -16.29 -10.76
N VAL A 190 -5.70 -15.31 -10.47
CA VAL A 190 -5.38 -13.90 -10.64
C VAL A 190 -4.37 -13.50 -9.56
N GLN A 191 -3.20 -13.04 -9.97
CA GLN A 191 -2.28 -12.36 -9.07
C GLN A 191 -2.74 -10.92 -8.94
N ILE A 192 -3.19 -10.51 -7.75
CA ILE A 192 -3.69 -9.15 -7.52
C ILE A 192 -2.50 -8.21 -7.38
N SER A 193 -2.47 -7.15 -8.18
CA SER A 193 -1.42 -6.14 -8.21
C SER A 193 -1.77 -4.90 -7.37
N THR A 194 -3.06 -4.63 -7.18
CA THR A 194 -3.56 -3.42 -6.54
C THR A 194 -4.99 -3.61 -6.04
N MET A 195 -5.38 -2.92 -4.99
CA MET A 195 -6.75 -2.95 -4.49
C MET A 195 -7.16 -1.63 -3.84
N THR A 196 -8.47 -1.43 -3.77
CA THR A 196 -9.10 -0.34 -3.03
C THR A 196 -10.43 -0.82 -2.45
N VAL A 197 -10.82 -0.25 -1.32
CA VAL A 197 -12.11 -0.53 -0.69
C VAL A 197 -12.77 0.79 -0.36
N LYS A 198 -13.87 1.11 -1.02
CA LYS A 198 -14.63 2.31 -0.70
C LYS A 198 -16.07 1.96 -0.39
N ASP A 199 -16.52 2.43 0.77
CA ASP A 199 -17.80 2.07 1.36
C ASP A 199 -17.92 0.54 1.44
N ASN A 200 -18.80 -0.07 0.66
CA ASN A 200 -19.01 -1.51 0.61
C ASN A 200 -18.38 -2.18 -0.64
N LEU A 201 -17.80 -1.39 -1.56
CA LEU A 201 -17.25 -1.88 -2.81
C LEU A 201 -15.75 -2.09 -2.70
N MET A 202 -15.32 -3.34 -2.79
CA MET A 202 -13.92 -3.72 -2.99
C MET A 202 -13.64 -3.88 -4.49
N VAL A 203 -12.56 -3.24 -4.95
CA VAL A 203 -12.05 -3.38 -6.32
C VAL A 203 -10.61 -3.85 -6.26
N ALA A 204 -10.28 -4.86 -7.05
CA ALA A 204 -8.93 -5.40 -7.19
C ALA A 204 -8.52 -5.47 -8.66
N GLY A 205 -7.27 -5.08 -8.93
CA GLY A 205 -6.62 -5.19 -10.23
C GLY A 205 -5.62 -6.34 -10.26
N GLY A 206 -5.43 -6.98 -11.41
CA GLY A 206 -4.49 -8.08 -11.59
C GLY A 206 -3.29 -7.78 -12.50
N PHE A 207 -2.26 -8.62 -12.38
CA PHE A 207 -1.00 -8.55 -13.16
C PHE A 207 -1.18 -8.76 -14.67
N GLN A 208 -2.30 -9.30 -15.14
CA GLN A 208 -2.58 -9.46 -16.57
C GLN A 208 -3.69 -8.53 -17.06
N GLY A 209 -3.98 -7.45 -16.32
CA GLY A 209 -5.01 -6.48 -16.70
C GLY A 209 -6.42 -6.91 -16.29
N GLU A 210 -6.53 -7.77 -15.29
CA GLU A 210 -7.81 -8.15 -14.71
C GLU A 210 -8.38 -7.07 -13.81
N LEU A 211 -9.72 -6.98 -13.77
CA LEU A 211 -10.48 -6.17 -12.83
C LEU A 211 -11.51 -7.05 -12.14
N ILE A 212 -11.57 -6.98 -10.82
CA ILE A 212 -12.49 -7.73 -9.97
C ILE A 212 -13.19 -6.74 -9.04
N CYS A 213 -14.51 -6.80 -8.98
CA CYS A 213 -15.33 -6.00 -8.09
C CYS A 213 -16.19 -6.91 -7.21
N LYS A 214 -16.21 -6.63 -5.92
CA LYS A 214 -16.94 -7.41 -4.92
C LYS A 214 -17.58 -6.48 -3.90
N TYR A 215 -18.86 -6.70 -3.63
CA TYR A 215 -19.50 -6.12 -2.45
C TYR A 215 -19.16 -6.96 -1.21
N LEU A 216 -18.73 -6.31 -0.14
CA LEU A 216 -18.24 -6.97 1.07
C LEU A 216 -19.36 -7.65 1.86
N ASP A 217 -20.57 -7.08 1.82
CA ASP A 217 -21.79 -7.60 2.44
C ASP A 217 -22.47 -8.75 1.68
N GLN A 218 -22.06 -9.02 0.43
CA GLN A 218 -22.64 -10.05 -0.43
C GLN A 218 -21.67 -11.23 -0.62
N PRO A 219 -22.17 -12.47 -0.78
CA PRO A 219 -21.32 -13.58 -1.18
C PRO A 219 -20.79 -13.37 -2.61
N GLY A 220 -19.63 -13.97 -2.92
CA GLY A 220 -18.98 -14.00 -4.23
C GLY A 220 -18.67 -12.65 -4.89
N VAL A 221 -18.42 -12.68 -6.19
CA VAL A 221 -17.94 -11.54 -7.00
C VAL A 221 -19.11 -10.88 -7.72
N ALA A 222 -19.11 -9.54 -7.76
CA ALA A 222 -20.14 -8.75 -8.44
C ALA A 222 -19.81 -8.53 -9.93
N PHE A 223 -18.53 -8.39 -10.25
CA PHE A 223 -18.04 -8.25 -11.62
C PHE A 223 -16.59 -8.73 -11.70
N CYS A 224 -16.24 -9.42 -12.79
CA CYS A 224 -14.84 -9.69 -13.12
C CYS A 224 -14.63 -9.71 -14.64
N LYS A 225 -13.50 -9.16 -15.09
CA LYS A 225 -13.16 -9.12 -16.51
C LYS A 225 -11.67 -8.94 -16.74
N LYS A 226 -11.13 -9.52 -17.80
CA LYS A 226 -9.81 -9.15 -18.33
C LYS A 226 -9.98 -7.97 -19.28
N MET A 227 -9.50 -6.79 -18.90
CA MET A 227 -9.80 -5.54 -19.61
C MET A 227 -9.01 -5.37 -20.90
N THR A 228 -7.91 -6.10 -21.04
CA THR A 228 -6.90 -5.90 -22.08
C THR A 228 -6.35 -7.25 -22.53
N THR A 229 -6.04 -7.35 -23.81
CA THR A 229 -5.44 -8.53 -24.44
C THR A 229 -3.93 -8.38 -24.60
N GLY A 230 -3.37 -7.23 -24.20
CA GLY A 230 -1.93 -7.00 -24.28
C GLY A 230 -1.15 -7.92 -23.34
N GLU A 231 -0.04 -8.44 -23.83
CA GLU A 231 0.93 -9.12 -22.97
C GLU A 231 1.50 -8.08 -21.98
N ASN A 232 1.58 -8.43 -20.69
CA ASN A 232 2.10 -7.58 -19.60
C ASN A 232 1.33 -6.26 -19.33
N ALA A 233 0.02 -6.24 -19.60
CA ALA A 233 -0.83 -5.09 -19.31
C ALA A 233 -1.30 -5.04 -17.84
N ILE A 234 -0.35 -5.04 -16.91
CA ILE A 234 -0.57 -5.00 -15.44
C ILE A 234 -1.57 -3.89 -15.10
N THR A 235 -2.49 -4.18 -14.17
CA THR A 235 -3.31 -3.14 -13.54
C THR A 235 -2.51 -2.50 -12.43
N ASN A 236 -1.92 -1.34 -12.69
CA ASN A 236 -0.98 -0.71 -11.77
C ASN A 236 -1.70 -0.02 -10.60
N ALA A 237 -2.82 0.65 -10.87
CA ALA A 237 -3.63 1.29 -9.84
C ALA A 237 -5.12 1.14 -10.10
N VAL A 238 -5.87 0.94 -9.02
CA VAL A 238 -7.33 1.05 -9.00
C VAL A 238 -7.72 2.04 -7.93
N ASP A 239 -8.69 2.90 -8.23
CA ASP A 239 -9.27 3.81 -7.24
C ASP A 239 -10.78 3.94 -7.45
N VAL A 240 -11.51 4.25 -6.38
CA VAL A 240 -12.95 4.51 -6.41
C VAL A 240 -13.20 5.94 -5.96
N TYR A 241 -13.78 6.74 -6.84
CA TYR A 241 -14.01 8.16 -6.59
C TYR A 241 -15.45 8.56 -6.87
N LEU A 242 -15.86 9.69 -6.30
CA LEU A 242 -17.14 10.31 -6.63
C LEU A 242 -16.88 11.30 -7.75
N ASN A 243 -17.60 11.18 -8.86
CA ASN A 243 -17.55 12.19 -9.90
C ASN A 243 -18.24 13.49 -9.42
N HIS A 244 -18.08 14.60 -10.14
CA HIS A 244 -18.69 15.89 -9.78
C HIS A 244 -20.22 15.87 -9.64
N ASN A 245 -20.89 14.85 -10.21
CA ASN A 245 -22.33 14.60 -10.08
C ASN A 245 -22.70 13.69 -8.89
N GLY A 246 -21.75 13.29 -8.06
CA GLY A 246 -21.94 12.38 -6.92
C GLY A 246 -22.02 10.89 -7.28
N ALA A 247 -21.91 10.53 -8.55
CA ALA A 247 -21.94 9.12 -8.97
C ALA A 247 -20.58 8.44 -8.73
N MET A 248 -20.60 7.22 -8.17
CA MET A 248 -19.38 6.45 -7.91
C MET A 248 -18.77 5.90 -9.20
N ARG A 249 -17.46 6.04 -9.34
CA ARG A 249 -16.69 5.62 -10.52
C ARG A 249 -15.48 4.81 -10.08
N ILE A 250 -15.13 3.82 -10.89
CA ILE A 250 -13.90 3.03 -10.73
C ILE A 250 -12.93 3.53 -11.79
N MET A 251 -11.76 3.97 -11.36
CA MET A 251 -10.66 4.33 -12.24
C MET A 251 -9.60 3.26 -12.20
N VAL A 252 -9.09 2.91 -13.38
CA VAL A 252 -8.13 1.83 -13.53
C VAL A 252 -7.00 2.29 -14.42
N ALA A 253 -5.78 2.31 -13.89
CA ALA A 253 -4.56 2.62 -14.61
C ALA A 253 -3.85 1.32 -14.98
N ASN A 254 -3.50 1.19 -16.26
CA ASN A 254 -2.86 0.00 -16.78
C ASN A 254 -1.52 0.30 -17.45
N ASN A 255 -0.69 -0.74 -17.49
CA ASN A 255 0.61 -0.71 -18.14
C ASN A 255 0.51 -0.56 -19.67
N ASP A 256 -0.67 -0.78 -20.27
CA ASP A 256 -0.93 -0.61 -21.70
C ASP A 256 -1.20 0.84 -22.11
N ALA A 257 -0.70 1.80 -21.32
CA ALA A 257 -0.84 3.23 -21.52
C ALA A 257 -2.30 3.74 -21.50
N GLN A 258 -3.24 2.98 -20.93
CA GLN A 258 -4.64 3.36 -20.86
C GLN A 258 -5.10 3.57 -19.41
N VAL A 259 -5.96 4.57 -19.24
CA VAL A 259 -6.78 4.76 -18.05
C VAL A 259 -8.23 4.47 -18.42
N ARG A 260 -8.85 3.52 -17.72
CA ARG A 260 -10.23 3.09 -17.96
C ARG A 260 -11.12 3.55 -16.82
N VAL A 261 -12.32 4.01 -17.15
CA VAL A 261 -13.31 4.46 -16.16
C VAL A 261 -14.56 3.61 -16.30
N PHE A 262 -15.00 3.03 -15.20
CA PHE A 262 -16.24 2.25 -15.11
C PHE A 262 -17.22 2.91 -14.16
N ASP A 263 -18.51 2.73 -14.45
CA ASP A 263 -19.56 3.04 -13.50
C ASP A 263 -19.55 2.01 -12.35
N ALA A 264 -19.51 2.45 -11.09
CA ALA A 264 -19.35 1.53 -9.96
C ALA A 264 -20.64 0.76 -9.61
N GLU A 265 -21.81 1.22 -10.07
CA GLU A 265 -23.09 0.56 -9.81
C GLU A 265 -23.38 -0.50 -10.87
N THR A 266 -23.19 -0.15 -12.15
CA THR A 266 -23.51 -0.98 -13.31
C THR A 266 -22.32 -1.78 -13.83
N PHE A 267 -21.09 -1.39 -13.51
CA PHE A 267 -19.82 -1.89 -14.08
C PHE A 267 -19.70 -1.68 -15.60
N ALA A 268 -20.48 -0.77 -16.17
CA ALA A 268 -20.37 -0.39 -17.56
C ALA A 268 -19.08 0.41 -17.79
N SER A 269 -18.36 0.11 -18.87
CA SER A 269 -17.22 0.91 -19.33
C SER A 269 -17.73 2.26 -19.82
N LEU A 270 -17.29 3.35 -19.19
CA LEU A 270 -17.69 4.71 -19.53
C LEU A 270 -16.69 5.39 -20.45
N ASN A 271 -15.40 5.35 -20.09
CA ASN A 271 -14.34 6.03 -20.81
C ASN A 271 -13.06 5.20 -20.86
N CYS A 272 -12.24 5.48 -21.87
CA CYS A 272 -10.87 5.00 -21.99
C CYS A 272 -10.00 6.14 -22.51
N PHE A 273 -8.99 6.53 -21.74
CA PHE A 273 -8.04 7.59 -22.07
C PHE A 273 -6.68 6.98 -22.38
N SER A 274 -6.10 7.31 -23.53
CA SER A 274 -4.78 6.82 -23.94
C SER A 274 -3.71 7.87 -23.68
N PHE A 275 -2.57 7.42 -23.16
CA PHE A 275 -1.38 8.23 -22.91
C PHE A 275 -0.19 7.69 -23.72
N ASN A 276 0.93 8.40 -23.70
CA ASN A 276 2.11 8.05 -24.50
C ASN A 276 3.01 6.99 -23.84
N TRP A 277 2.66 6.54 -22.63
CA TRP A 277 3.49 5.70 -21.77
C TRP A 277 2.62 4.91 -20.80
N SER A 278 3.19 3.85 -20.21
CA SER A 278 2.54 3.00 -19.20
C SER A 278 2.11 3.82 -17.99
N VAL A 279 0.85 3.70 -17.57
CA VAL A 279 0.32 4.51 -16.47
C VAL A 279 0.53 3.75 -15.16
N ASN A 280 1.41 4.27 -14.31
CA ASN A 280 1.80 3.65 -13.03
C ASN A 280 0.83 4.00 -11.90
N ASN A 281 0.27 5.21 -11.90
CA ASN A 281 -0.73 5.61 -10.91
C ASN A 281 -1.65 6.72 -11.41
N THR A 282 -2.86 6.77 -10.86
CA THR A 282 -3.83 7.84 -11.09
C THR A 282 -4.50 8.25 -9.78
N SER A 283 -4.86 9.51 -9.64
CA SER A 283 -5.74 9.96 -8.56
C SER A 283 -6.63 11.12 -9.01
N VAL A 284 -7.89 11.09 -8.57
CA VAL A 284 -8.87 12.14 -8.89
C VAL A 284 -8.98 13.13 -7.73
N SER A 285 -9.11 14.42 -8.05
CA SER A 285 -9.34 15.47 -7.05
C SER A 285 -10.64 15.22 -6.27
N PRO A 286 -10.75 15.71 -5.03
CA PRO A 286 -11.94 15.52 -4.20
C PRO A 286 -13.24 16.03 -4.84
N ASP A 287 -13.17 17.05 -5.71
CA ASP A 287 -14.32 17.59 -6.44
C ASP A 287 -14.65 16.83 -7.73
N GLY A 288 -13.89 15.78 -8.07
CA GLY A 288 -14.11 14.91 -9.21
C GLY A 288 -13.73 15.51 -10.56
N LYS A 289 -13.04 16.66 -10.61
CA LYS A 289 -12.78 17.39 -11.87
C LYS A 289 -11.38 17.17 -12.43
N LEU A 290 -10.36 17.11 -11.58
CA LEU A 290 -8.98 16.98 -12.01
C LEU A 290 -8.51 15.53 -11.83
N LEU A 291 -7.76 15.06 -12.79
CA LEU A 291 -7.12 13.75 -12.81
C LEU A 291 -5.60 13.95 -12.87
N ALA A 292 -4.90 13.47 -11.85
CA ALA A 292 -3.45 13.33 -11.87
C ALA A 292 -3.08 11.99 -12.52
N VAL A 293 -2.22 12.01 -13.54
CA VAL A 293 -1.76 10.82 -14.27
C VAL A 293 -0.24 10.72 -14.16
N LEU A 294 0.24 9.60 -13.61
CA LEU A 294 1.64 9.28 -13.38
C LEU A 294 2.02 8.00 -14.13
N GLY A 295 3.24 7.92 -14.66
CA GLY A 295 3.71 6.74 -15.35
C GLY A 295 5.17 6.84 -15.76
N ASP A 296 5.52 6.30 -16.92
CA ASP A 296 6.91 6.28 -17.42
C ASP A 296 7.33 7.65 -18.00
N SER A 297 7.09 8.70 -17.22
CA SER A 297 7.48 10.08 -17.43
C SER A 297 7.85 10.73 -16.10
N ALA A 298 8.80 11.66 -16.15
CA ALA A 298 9.16 12.48 -15.00
C ALA A 298 8.08 13.55 -14.67
N GLU A 299 7.19 13.86 -15.61
CA GLU A 299 6.11 14.81 -15.38
C GLU A 299 4.84 14.11 -14.89
N CYS A 300 4.13 14.73 -13.94
CA CYS A 300 2.75 14.37 -13.67
C CYS A 300 1.84 15.16 -14.60
N LEU A 301 0.98 14.48 -15.37
CA LEU A 301 -0.03 15.17 -16.18
C LEU A 301 -1.25 15.50 -15.33
N ILE A 302 -1.80 16.70 -15.54
CA ILE A 302 -3.10 17.12 -14.99
C ILE A 302 -4.10 17.14 -16.13
N ALA A 303 -5.12 16.31 -16.04
CA ALA A 303 -6.17 16.16 -17.03
C ALA A 303 -7.56 16.45 -16.45
N ASP A 304 -8.52 16.74 -17.31
CA ASP A 304 -9.93 16.74 -16.96
C ASP A 304 -10.40 15.29 -16.74
N ALA A 305 -10.98 14.99 -15.58
CA ALA A 305 -11.32 13.63 -15.17
C ALA A 305 -12.46 12.98 -15.99
N ASN A 306 -13.28 13.78 -16.69
CA ASN A 306 -14.38 13.29 -17.51
C ASN A 306 -13.95 12.99 -18.95
N SER A 307 -13.12 13.85 -19.53
CA SER A 307 -12.71 13.78 -20.94
C SER A 307 -11.32 13.20 -21.15
N GLY A 308 -10.50 13.12 -20.09
CA GLY A 308 -9.09 12.72 -20.17
C GLY A 308 -8.20 13.75 -20.85
N LYS A 309 -8.72 14.94 -21.19
CA LYS A 309 -7.96 15.97 -21.88
C LYS A 309 -6.92 16.57 -20.92
N VAL A 310 -5.65 16.49 -21.30
CA VAL A 310 -4.54 17.11 -20.56
C VAL A 310 -4.68 18.64 -20.59
N THR A 311 -4.61 19.25 -19.41
CA THR A 311 -4.74 20.70 -19.18
C THR A 311 -3.45 21.34 -18.69
N GLY A 312 -2.53 20.55 -18.12
CA GLY A 312 -1.22 21.00 -17.67
C GLY A 312 -0.33 19.83 -17.27
N SER A 313 0.91 20.15 -16.88
CA SER A 313 1.82 19.17 -16.30
C SER A 313 2.63 19.78 -15.17
N LEU A 314 3.00 18.94 -14.21
CA LEU A 314 3.84 19.27 -13.06
C LEU A 314 5.27 18.82 -13.36
N LYS A 315 6.20 19.77 -13.31
CA LYS A 315 7.61 19.56 -13.71
C LYS A 315 8.52 19.78 -12.52
N GLY A 316 9.44 18.84 -12.29
CA GLY A 316 10.46 18.96 -11.24
C GLY A 316 11.02 17.63 -10.78
N HIS A 317 10.22 16.56 -10.83
CA HIS A 317 10.74 15.20 -10.62
C HIS A 317 11.75 14.82 -11.72
N LEU A 318 12.67 13.91 -11.39
CA LEU A 318 13.76 13.52 -12.30
C LEU A 318 13.62 12.09 -12.84
N ASP A 319 12.61 11.33 -12.42
CA ASP A 319 12.41 9.93 -12.78
C ASP A 319 10.91 9.56 -12.67
N TYR A 320 10.53 8.29 -12.79
CA TYR A 320 9.12 7.87 -12.83
C TYR A 320 8.42 7.99 -11.48
N SER A 321 7.16 8.45 -11.55
CA SER A 321 6.30 8.59 -10.37
C SER A 321 5.40 7.36 -10.21
N PHE A 322 5.20 6.94 -8.95
CA PHE A 322 4.44 5.73 -8.62
C PHE A 322 3.31 5.98 -7.62
N ALA A 323 3.26 7.16 -7.01
CA ALA A 323 2.23 7.51 -6.04
C ALA A 323 1.75 8.94 -6.24
N SER A 324 0.46 9.15 -6.06
CA SER A 324 -0.12 10.47 -5.87
C SER A 324 -1.24 10.44 -4.86
N ALA A 325 -1.42 11.55 -4.15
CA ALA A 325 -2.52 11.74 -3.20
C ALA A 325 -2.97 13.19 -3.22
N TRP A 326 -4.29 13.40 -3.27
CA TRP A 326 -4.88 14.72 -3.11
C TRP A 326 -5.11 15.00 -1.63
N HIS A 327 -4.76 16.21 -1.21
CA HIS A 327 -5.24 16.73 0.07
C HIS A 327 -6.77 16.93 -0.02
N PRO A 328 -7.54 16.67 1.05
CA PRO A 328 -9.01 16.72 1.01
C PRO A 328 -9.60 18.09 0.67
N ASP A 329 -8.83 19.19 0.80
CA ASP A 329 -9.26 20.52 0.33
C ASP A 329 -9.22 20.69 -1.20
N GLY A 330 -8.62 19.74 -1.93
CA GLY A 330 -8.48 19.75 -3.38
C GLY A 330 -7.46 20.75 -3.94
N GLN A 331 -6.69 21.44 -3.09
CA GLN A 331 -5.73 22.45 -3.52
C GLN A 331 -4.31 21.90 -3.63
N ILE A 332 -3.97 20.91 -2.81
CA ILE A 332 -2.65 20.30 -2.77
C ILE A 332 -2.67 18.90 -3.37
N LEU A 333 -1.77 18.65 -4.30
CA LEU A 333 -1.45 17.32 -4.82
C LEU A 333 -0.05 16.93 -4.36
N ALA A 334 0.10 15.74 -3.76
CA ALA A 334 1.39 15.14 -3.48
C ALA A 334 1.72 14.10 -4.55
N THR A 335 2.98 14.07 -5.02
CA THR A 335 3.49 13.05 -5.95
C THR A 335 4.74 12.40 -5.36
N GLY A 336 4.84 11.08 -5.45
CA GLY A 336 5.93 10.26 -4.93
C GLY A 336 6.69 9.57 -6.06
N ASN A 337 8.03 9.62 -5.99
CA ASN A 337 8.86 9.38 -7.16
C ASN A 337 10.08 8.49 -6.90
N GLN A 338 10.59 7.91 -7.99
CA GLN A 338 11.85 7.15 -8.06
C GLN A 338 13.09 7.97 -7.67
N ASP A 339 13.04 9.28 -7.82
CA ASP A 339 14.09 10.22 -7.41
C ASP A 339 14.25 10.38 -5.89
N THR A 340 13.57 9.54 -5.09
CA THR A 340 13.58 9.50 -3.61
C THR A 340 12.90 10.69 -2.94
N THR A 341 12.14 11.48 -3.69
CA THR A 341 11.39 12.62 -3.17
C THR A 341 9.89 12.46 -3.30
N CYS A 342 9.18 13.15 -2.42
CA CYS A 342 7.79 13.53 -2.62
C CYS A 342 7.74 15.03 -2.91
N ARG A 343 7.03 15.44 -3.96
CA ARG A 343 6.79 16.86 -4.26
C ARG A 343 5.34 17.22 -3.96
N LEU A 344 5.15 18.40 -3.40
CA LEU A 344 3.85 18.98 -3.10
C LEU A 344 3.57 20.11 -4.08
N TRP A 345 2.37 20.12 -4.66
CA TRP A 345 1.98 21.03 -5.73
C TRP A 345 0.70 21.77 -5.35
N ASP A 346 0.71 23.09 -5.48
CA ASP A 346 -0.53 23.88 -5.47
C ASP A 346 -1.15 23.82 -6.86
N VAL A 347 -2.36 23.27 -6.99
CA VAL A 347 -2.99 23.14 -8.31
C VAL A 347 -3.46 24.47 -8.89
N ARG A 348 -3.48 25.54 -8.09
CA ARG A 348 -3.71 26.91 -8.55
C ARG A 348 -2.45 27.53 -9.16
N ASN A 349 -1.28 26.94 -8.92
CA ASN A 349 0.00 27.36 -9.47
C ASN A 349 0.90 26.15 -9.80
N LEU A 350 0.72 25.59 -11.00
CA LEU A 350 1.45 24.42 -11.48
C LEU A 350 2.92 24.70 -11.88
N SER A 351 3.39 25.95 -11.79
CA SER A 351 4.71 26.34 -12.32
C SER A 351 5.89 25.80 -11.50
N GLN A 352 5.67 25.51 -10.21
CA GLN A 352 6.69 25.00 -9.30
C GLN A 352 6.05 24.20 -8.15
N SER A 353 6.84 23.31 -7.53
CA SER A 353 6.43 22.64 -6.30
C SER A 353 6.49 23.60 -5.11
N LEU A 354 5.51 23.50 -4.20
CA LEU A 354 5.49 24.21 -2.92
C LEU A 354 6.61 23.74 -2.00
N ALA A 355 6.87 22.44 -2.00
CA ALA A 355 7.77 21.78 -1.10
C ALA A 355 8.28 20.46 -1.70
N VAL A 356 9.48 20.05 -1.28
CA VAL A 356 10.08 18.77 -1.64
C VAL A 356 10.43 18.05 -0.34
N LEU A 357 9.83 16.90 -0.11
CA LEU A 357 10.04 16.05 1.06
C LEU A 357 10.97 14.89 0.66
N LYS A 358 11.90 14.56 1.54
CA LYS A 358 12.96 13.58 1.28
C LYS A 358 12.68 12.25 1.97
N GLY A 359 12.84 11.14 1.24
CA GLY A 359 12.97 9.79 1.81
C GLY A 359 14.38 9.49 2.32
N ASN A 360 14.50 8.45 3.14
CA ASN A 360 15.75 8.04 3.76
C ASN A 360 16.58 7.13 2.88
N MET A 361 15.94 6.14 2.29
CA MET A 361 16.57 4.97 1.70
C MET A 361 16.24 4.87 0.22
N GLY A 362 14.99 5.09 -0.18
CA GLY A 362 14.60 4.91 -1.55
C GLY A 362 13.38 5.68 -2.00
N ALA A 363 12.79 5.17 -3.07
CA ALA A 363 11.75 5.85 -3.80
C ALA A 363 10.43 5.95 -3.05
N ILE A 364 9.66 7.00 -3.29
CA ILE A 364 8.36 7.16 -2.62
C ILE A 364 7.28 6.41 -3.40
N ARG A 365 6.64 5.44 -2.76
CA ARG A 365 5.75 4.48 -3.42
C ARG A 365 4.31 4.49 -2.95
N ALA A 366 4.02 5.05 -1.79
CA ALA A 366 2.64 5.31 -1.39
C ALA A 366 2.54 6.66 -0.69
N LEU A 367 1.43 7.34 -0.96
CA LEU A 367 1.07 8.62 -0.37
C LEU A 367 -0.40 8.55 0.04
N LYS A 368 -0.72 9.00 1.25
CA LYS A 368 -2.10 9.13 1.74
C LYS A 368 -2.21 10.36 2.62
N PHE A 369 -3.18 11.21 2.36
CA PHE A 369 -3.61 12.22 3.33
C PHE A 369 -4.63 11.59 4.29
N THR A 370 -4.64 12.06 5.54
CA THR A 370 -5.77 11.82 6.44
C THR A 370 -7.02 12.53 5.90
N SER A 371 -8.21 12.00 6.20
CA SER A 371 -9.48 12.58 5.72
C SER A 371 -9.74 13.99 6.24
N ASP A 372 -9.15 14.36 7.38
CA ASP A 372 -9.16 15.72 7.95
C ASP A 372 -8.07 16.64 7.36
N GLY A 373 -7.19 16.11 6.51
CA GLY A 373 -6.10 16.84 5.86
C GLY A 373 -4.91 17.18 6.76
N LYS A 374 -4.93 16.81 8.04
CA LYS A 374 -3.89 17.21 8.99
C LYS A 374 -2.55 16.51 8.78
N PHE A 375 -2.55 15.29 8.23
CA PHE A 375 -1.33 14.52 8.04
C PHE A 375 -1.21 13.95 6.63
N LEU A 376 0.03 13.92 6.13
CA LEU A 376 0.44 13.18 4.94
C LEU A 376 1.33 12.01 5.36
N ALA A 377 0.89 10.78 5.09
CA ALA A 377 1.77 9.61 5.19
C ALA A 377 2.47 9.37 3.84
N MET A 378 3.76 9.09 3.92
CA MET A 378 4.67 8.81 2.81
C MET A 378 5.42 7.52 3.10
N ALA A 379 5.24 6.50 2.27
CA ALA A 379 5.95 5.23 2.41
C ALA A 379 7.03 5.06 1.33
N GLU A 380 8.19 4.62 1.79
CA GLU A 380 9.29 4.15 0.95
C GLU A 380 9.03 2.71 0.46
N PRO A 381 9.90 2.11 -0.39
CA PRO A 381 9.63 0.75 -0.90
C PRO A 381 9.71 -0.30 0.22
N ALA A 382 10.47 0.03 1.26
CA ALA A 382 10.73 -0.76 2.46
C ALA A 382 11.11 0.17 3.62
N ASP A 383 11.02 -0.38 4.83
CA ASP A 383 11.63 0.11 6.07
C ASP A 383 11.14 1.43 6.67
N PHE A 384 10.73 2.42 5.87
CA PHE A 384 10.39 3.74 6.39
C PHE A 384 9.00 4.20 5.94
N VAL A 385 8.21 4.63 6.93
CA VAL A 385 7.00 5.43 6.71
C VAL A 385 7.16 6.75 7.44
N HIS A 386 6.91 7.86 6.75
CA HIS A 386 6.99 9.21 7.29
C HIS A 386 5.58 9.79 7.40
N VAL A 387 5.25 10.46 8.50
CA VAL A 387 3.97 11.16 8.68
C VAL A 387 4.26 12.64 8.92
N PHE A 388 3.91 13.49 7.96
CA PHE A 388 4.15 14.93 8.00
C PHE A 388 2.90 15.69 8.45
N ASP A 389 3.07 16.69 9.31
CA ASP A 389 2.02 17.63 9.73
C ASP A 389 1.84 18.75 8.69
N THR A 390 0.69 18.75 8.02
CA THR A 390 0.36 19.70 6.96
C THR A 390 0.19 21.13 7.49
N GLN A 391 -0.16 21.29 8.77
CA GLN A 391 -0.35 22.60 9.41
C GLN A 391 0.97 23.27 9.79
N SER A 392 2.06 22.49 9.80
CA SER A 392 3.41 22.96 10.09
C SER A 392 4.21 23.28 8.83
N ASP A 393 3.54 23.47 7.69
CA ASP A 393 4.17 23.55 6.37
C ASP A 393 5.09 22.34 6.09
N TYR A 394 4.68 21.16 6.60
CA TYR A 394 5.41 19.89 6.47
C TYR A 394 6.79 19.89 7.15
N LEU A 395 7.07 20.84 8.05
CA LEU A 395 8.33 20.92 8.80
C LEU A 395 8.41 19.93 9.97
N LYS A 396 7.28 19.38 10.42
CA LYS A 396 7.22 18.37 11.49
C LYS A 396 6.89 17.01 10.90
N CYS A 397 7.72 16.02 11.22
CA CYS A 397 7.64 14.66 10.70
C CYS A 397 7.75 13.65 11.84
N GLN A 398 6.94 12.60 11.79
CA GLN A 398 7.17 11.37 12.52
C GLN A 398 7.77 10.34 11.55
N GLU A 399 8.92 9.79 11.92
CA GLU A 399 9.51 8.65 11.21
C GLU A 399 9.12 7.33 11.91
N ILE A 400 8.51 6.42 11.17
CA ILE A 400 8.22 5.04 11.58
C ILE A 400 9.29 4.15 10.95
N ASP A 401 10.17 3.64 11.79
CA ASP A 401 11.34 2.83 11.44
C ASP A 401 11.04 1.33 11.66
N LEU A 402 10.87 0.59 10.57
CA LEU A 402 10.52 -0.83 10.51
C LEU A 402 11.44 -1.59 9.54
N PHE A 403 11.35 -2.91 9.45
CA PHE A 403 12.13 -3.73 8.52
C PHE A 403 11.24 -4.55 7.61
N GLY A 404 11.56 -4.57 6.33
CA GLY A 404 10.85 -5.34 5.31
C GLY A 404 10.16 -4.45 4.29
N GLU A 405 9.64 -5.07 3.23
CA GLU A 405 8.94 -4.31 2.21
C GLU A 405 7.61 -3.80 2.76
N ILE A 406 7.31 -2.53 2.51
CA ILE A 406 6.00 -1.99 2.86
C ILE A 406 5.07 -2.41 1.72
N ALA A 407 3.98 -3.10 1.96
CA ALA A 407 3.02 -3.48 0.91
C ALA A 407 1.94 -2.42 0.68
N GLY A 408 1.69 -1.60 1.69
CA GLY A 408 0.72 -0.51 1.64
C GLY A 408 0.58 0.17 3.00
N ILE A 409 0.03 1.38 2.95
CA ILE A 409 -0.33 2.18 4.11
C ILE A 409 -1.78 2.64 3.98
N SER A 410 -2.50 2.70 5.09
CA SER A 410 -3.88 3.18 5.09
C SER A 410 -4.24 3.84 6.41
N PHE A 411 -4.74 5.07 6.34
CA PHE A 411 -5.42 5.68 7.47
C PHE A 411 -6.85 5.14 7.54
N SER A 412 -7.37 4.95 8.75
CA SER A 412 -8.80 4.76 8.92
C SER A 412 -9.55 6.02 8.49
N PRO A 413 -10.78 5.91 7.93
CA PRO A 413 -11.54 7.09 7.49
C PRO A 413 -11.86 8.09 8.59
N ASP A 414 -11.91 7.65 9.85
CA ASP A 414 -12.07 8.49 11.04
C ASP A 414 -10.77 9.15 11.52
N THR A 415 -9.65 8.91 10.83
CA THR A 415 -8.28 9.37 11.12
C THR A 415 -7.61 8.78 12.36
N GLU A 416 -8.31 7.93 13.12
CA GLU A 416 -7.85 7.47 14.43
C GLU A 416 -6.80 6.36 14.39
N ALA A 417 -6.65 5.67 13.26
CA ALA A 417 -5.64 4.64 13.08
C ALA A 417 -4.86 4.82 11.77
N LEU A 418 -3.60 4.38 11.81
CA LEU A 418 -2.74 4.15 10.67
C LEU A 418 -2.34 2.69 10.66
N PHE A 419 -2.54 2.03 9.53
CA PHE A 419 -2.11 0.66 9.29
C PHE A 419 -0.94 0.64 8.31
N VAL A 420 0.05 -0.22 8.60
CA VAL A 420 1.19 -0.48 7.72
C VAL A 420 1.30 -1.98 7.51
N GLY A 421 1.18 -2.42 6.27
CA GLY A 421 1.36 -3.82 5.90
C GLY A 421 2.80 -4.05 5.50
N VAL A 422 3.46 -5.03 6.12
CA VAL A 422 4.84 -5.41 5.84
C VAL A 422 4.85 -6.77 5.15
N ALA A 423 5.43 -6.81 3.96
CA ALA A 423 5.77 -8.02 3.25
C ALA A 423 7.22 -8.39 3.57
N ASP A 424 7.37 -9.47 4.32
CA ASP A 424 8.66 -10.06 4.66
C ASP A 424 8.46 -11.56 4.88
N ARG A 425 9.47 -12.36 4.53
CA ARG A 425 9.42 -13.81 4.60
C ARG A 425 9.15 -14.29 6.03
N THR A 426 9.84 -13.69 6.99
CA THR A 426 9.88 -14.12 8.40
C THR A 426 9.04 -13.22 9.30
N TYR A 427 9.15 -11.91 9.11
CA TYR A 427 8.52 -10.88 9.96
C TYR A 427 7.40 -10.12 9.26
N GLY A 428 6.92 -10.63 8.12
CA GLY A 428 5.77 -10.07 7.41
C GLY A 428 4.57 -10.03 8.34
N SER A 429 3.91 -8.87 8.39
CA SER A 429 2.96 -8.54 9.45
C SER A 429 2.08 -7.34 9.10
N LEU A 430 1.10 -7.09 9.95
CA LEU A 430 0.27 -5.90 9.93
C LEU A 430 0.49 -5.10 11.21
N LEU A 431 1.02 -3.89 11.07
CA LEU A 431 1.25 -2.93 12.14
C LEU A 431 0.06 -1.97 12.23
N GLU A 432 -0.38 -1.72 13.46
CA GLU A 432 -1.46 -0.81 13.81
C GLU A 432 -0.92 0.30 14.72
N PHE A 433 -1.22 1.55 14.37
CA PHE A 433 -0.87 2.73 15.14
C PHE A 433 -2.12 3.55 15.41
N ASN A 434 -2.25 4.08 16.63
CA ASN A 434 -3.35 4.93 17.05
C ASN A 434 -2.95 6.41 17.02
N ARG A 435 -3.83 7.27 16.52
CA ARG A 435 -3.60 8.71 16.50
C ARG A 435 -3.43 9.24 17.93
N ARG A 436 -2.32 9.93 18.18
CA ARG A 436 -2.06 10.59 19.44
C ARG A 436 -2.94 11.84 19.56
N ARG A 437 -3.80 11.87 20.58
CA ARG A 437 -4.60 13.05 20.92
C ARG A 437 -3.84 13.89 21.94
N TYR A 438 -3.33 15.05 21.53
CA TYR A 438 -2.86 16.06 22.46
C TYR A 438 -4.09 16.74 23.07
N ASN A 439 -4.57 16.20 24.19
CA ASN A 439 -5.64 16.83 24.97
C ASN A 439 -5.05 18.01 25.75
N PHE A 440 -4.83 19.14 25.08
CA PHE A 440 -4.36 20.40 25.69
C PHE A 440 -5.19 20.83 26.91
N TYR A 441 -6.44 20.38 27.02
CA TYR A 441 -7.34 20.67 28.14
C TYR A 441 -6.96 19.98 29.46
N LEU A 442 -6.22 18.86 29.41
CA LEU A 442 -5.74 18.17 30.62
C LEU A 442 -4.39 18.72 31.08
N ASP A 443 -3.57 19.21 30.14
CA ASP A 443 -2.25 19.81 30.44
C ASP A 443 -2.34 21.25 30.97
N SER A 444 -3.53 21.85 31.00
CA SER A 444 -3.77 23.20 31.55
C SER A 444 -4.27 23.19 33.01
N ILE A 445 -4.28 22.03 33.68
CA ILE A 445 -4.69 21.88 35.09
C ILE A 445 -3.49 21.67 36.05
N PHE A 446 -2.24 21.69 35.56
CA PHE A 446 -1.05 21.56 36.42
C PHE A 446 -0.07 22.72 36.29
#